data_AF-A0A7S0JCZ4-F1
#
_entry.id   AF-A0A7S0JCZ4-F1
#
_cell.length_a   1.000
_cell.length_b   1.000
_cell.length_c   1.000
_cell.angle_alpha   90.00
_cell.angle_beta   90.00
_cell.angle_gamma   90.00
#
_symmetry.space_group_name_H-M   'P 1'
#
loop_
_entity.id
_entity.type
_entity.pdbx_description
1 polymer ?
#
loop_
_entity_poly.entity_id
_entity_poly.type
_entity_poly.pdbx_seq_one_letter_code
_entity_poly.pdbx_strand_id
1 'polypeptide(L)'
;LNKKEARPLGVAVDHRRRNRSAESLQLNVQRLKEYKSKLIVFPRKRSKPKHGDAEAAELEQAVQKVGPIMPVPSPFPKEKAMVITEEMQEESAFHKIRMARADYRLFGVRQRNRLMKEAKD
;
A
#
# COMPACT_ATOMS: atom_id res chain seq x y z
N LEU A 1 6.59 -11.34 10.93
CA LEU A 1 7.49 -10.49 11.73
C LEU A 1 6.74 -10.16 13.02
N ASN A 2 7.25 -10.58 14.18
CA ASN A 2 6.60 -10.23 15.45
C ASN A 2 6.87 -8.76 15.81
N LYS A 3 5.95 -8.08 16.49
CA LYS A 3 6.09 -6.67 16.91
C LYS A 3 7.33 -6.43 17.76
N LYS A 4 7.70 -7.40 18.60
CA LYS A 4 8.86 -7.32 19.49
C LYS A 4 10.18 -7.57 18.75
N GLU A 5 10.15 -8.37 17.69
CA GLU A 5 11.32 -8.72 16.87
C GLU A 5 11.64 -7.65 15.82
N ALA A 6 10.64 -6.85 15.42
CA ALA A 6 10.79 -5.83 14.39
C ALA A 6 11.86 -4.78 14.72
N ARG A 7 11.87 -4.25 15.96
CA ARG A 7 12.79 -3.17 16.36
C ARG A 7 14.26 -3.61 16.41
N PRO A 8 14.63 -4.80 16.97
CA PRO A 8 15.97 -5.36 16.82
C PRO A 8 16.43 -5.55 15.37
N LEU A 9 15.51 -5.84 14.46
CA LEU A 9 15.77 -6.01 13.03
C LEU A 9 15.78 -4.67 12.26
N GLY A 10 15.70 -3.52 12.95
CA GLY A 10 15.74 -2.20 12.31
C GLY A 10 14.42 -1.76 11.66
N VAL A 11 13.30 -2.42 11.97
CA VAL A 11 11.97 -2.04 11.47
C VAL A 11 11.21 -1.25 12.54
N ALA A 12 10.87 0.01 12.22
CA ALA A 12 10.04 0.85 13.09
C ALA A 12 8.57 0.38 13.06
N VAL A 13 7.94 0.27 14.24
CA VAL A 13 6.55 -0.17 14.40
C VAL A 13 5.73 0.94 15.06
N ASP A 14 4.67 1.39 14.38
CA ASP A 14 3.64 2.27 14.95
C ASP A 14 2.33 1.50 15.12
N HIS A 15 1.90 1.31 16.36
CA HIS A 15 0.68 0.57 16.72
C HIS A 15 -0.59 1.41 16.58
N ARG A 16 -0.48 2.74 16.42
CA ARG A 16 -1.65 3.62 16.27
C ARG A 16 -2.19 3.61 14.84
N ARG A 17 -1.35 3.24 13.87
CA ARG A 17 -1.72 3.21 12.45
C ARG A 17 -2.71 2.08 12.16
N ARG A 18 -3.80 2.40 11.45
CA ARG A 18 -4.79 1.43 10.94
C ARG A 18 -4.84 1.47 9.42
N ASN A 19 -4.98 0.32 8.78
CA ASN A 19 -5.18 0.24 7.33
C ASN A 19 -6.68 0.26 7.01
N ARG A 20 -7.09 1.10 6.06
CA ARG A 20 -8.48 1.15 5.55
C ARG A 20 -8.65 0.43 4.22
N SER A 21 -7.57 0.20 3.48
CA SER A 21 -7.55 -0.48 2.18
C SER A 21 -6.73 -1.77 2.24
N ALA A 22 -7.18 -2.79 1.51
CA ALA A 22 -6.46 -4.07 1.38
C ALA A 22 -5.17 -3.92 0.55
N GLU A 23 -5.21 -3.09 -0.49
CA GLU A 23 -4.07 -2.81 -1.39
C GLU A 23 -2.84 -2.30 -0.62
N SER A 24 -3.04 -1.31 0.27
CA SER A 24 -1.95 -0.76 1.06
C SER A 24 -1.38 -1.76 2.06
N LEU A 25 -2.22 -2.65 2.61
CA LEU A 25 -1.77 -3.71 3.49
C LEU A 25 -0.91 -4.72 2.73
N GLN A 26 -1.37 -5.19 1.57
CA GLN A 26 -0.65 -6.16 0.74
C GLN A 26 0.71 -5.63 0.30
N LEU A 27 0.77 -4.39 -0.20
CA LEU A 27 2.02 -3.73 -0.61
C LEU A 27 3.04 -3.69 0.55
N ASN A 28 2.59 -3.30 1.75
CA ASN A 28 3.47 -3.22 2.92
C ASN A 28 3.93 -4.61 3.39
N VAL A 29 3.07 -5.63 3.32
CA VAL A 29 3.45 -7.01 3.63
C VAL A 29 4.52 -7.50 2.65
N GLN A 30 4.36 -7.24 1.36
CA GLN A 30 5.35 -7.58 0.34
C GLN A 30 6.69 -6.89 0.60
N ARG A 31 6.67 -5.58 0.92
CA ARG A 31 7.86 -4.81 1.29
C ARG A 31 8.60 -5.41 2.49
N LEU A 32 7.87 -5.85 3.52
CA LEU A 32 8.48 -6.46 4.71
C LEU A 32 9.07 -7.85 4.41
N LYS A 33 8.46 -8.62 3.51
CA LYS A 33 9.03 -9.90 3.04
C LYS A 33 10.33 -9.67 2.27
N GLU A 34 10.33 -8.71 1.35
CA GLU A 34 11.51 -8.33 0.57
C GLU A 34 12.64 -7.78 1.45
N TYR A 35 12.30 -6.99 2.48
CA TYR A 35 13.28 -6.54 3.48
C TYR A 35 13.96 -7.72 4.15
N LYS A 36 13.15 -8.68 4.63
CA LYS A 36 13.64 -9.83 5.38
C LYS A 36 14.52 -10.73 4.51
N SER A 37 14.21 -10.89 3.22
CA SER A 37 15.05 -11.68 2.31
C SER A 37 16.39 -11.01 1.99
N LYS A 38 16.48 -9.68 2.10
CA LYS A 38 17.72 -8.91 1.86
C LYS A 38 18.52 -8.62 3.14
N LEU A 39 17.96 -8.93 4.30
CA LEU A 39 18.57 -8.64 5.59
C LEU A 39 19.58 -9.73 5.97
N ILE A 40 20.85 -9.35 6.07
CA ILE A 40 21.92 -10.23 6.58
C ILE A 40 22.04 -10.02 8.09
N VAL A 41 21.72 -11.04 8.88
CA VAL A 41 21.76 -10.98 10.36
C VAL A 41 23.05 -11.61 10.85
N PHE A 42 23.87 -10.82 11.54
CA PHE A 42 25.14 -11.30 12.08
C PHE A 42 24.93 -12.10 13.38
N PRO A 43 25.65 -13.22 13.56
CA PRO A 43 25.58 -13.97 14.81
C PRO A 43 26.12 -13.15 15.97
N ARG A 44 25.39 -13.14 17.09
CA ARG A 44 25.82 -12.47 18.34
C ARG A 44 27.17 -12.97 18.84
N LYS A 45 27.44 -14.27 18.66
CA LYS A 45 28.74 -14.89 18.93
C LYS A 45 29.17 -15.66 17.68
N ARG A 46 30.27 -15.24 17.06
CA ARG A 46 30.78 -15.86 15.81
C ARG A 46 31.05 -17.37 15.95
N SER A 47 31.43 -17.84 17.14
CA SER A 47 31.68 -19.26 17.41
C SER A 47 30.43 -20.12 17.63
N LYS A 48 29.26 -19.52 17.82
CA LYS A 48 27.99 -20.22 18.09
C LYS A 48 26.84 -19.54 17.34
N PRO A 49 26.81 -19.65 16.00
CA PRO A 49 25.68 -19.16 15.20
C PRO A 49 24.39 -19.89 15.60
N LYS A 50 23.28 -19.15 15.61
CA LYS A 50 21.94 -19.64 15.93
C LYS A 50 21.06 -19.67 14.67
N HIS A 51 19.90 -20.30 14.80
CA HIS A 51 18.89 -20.26 13.74
C HIS A 51 18.52 -18.80 13.41
N GLY A 52 18.68 -18.43 12.14
CA GLY A 52 18.35 -17.11 11.61
C GLY A 52 19.55 -16.15 11.52
N ASP A 53 20.73 -16.59 11.96
CA ASP A 53 21.98 -15.90 11.64
C ASP A 53 22.41 -16.29 10.21
N ALA A 54 23.08 -15.36 9.53
CA ALA A 54 23.61 -15.54 8.19
C ALA A 54 24.81 -16.50 8.17
N GLU A 55 24.98 -17.20 7.05
CA GLU A 55 26.11 -18.11 6.83
C GLU A 55 27.41 -17.34 6.60
N ALA A 56 28.56 -18.00 6.81
CA ALA A 56 29.88 -17.36 6.65
C ALA A 56 30.06 -16.70 5.28
N ALA A 57 29.56 -17.33 4.20
CA ALA A 57 29.62 -16.79 2.85
C ALA A 57 28.81 -15.49 2.68
N GLU A 58 27.64 -15.38 3.29
CA GLU A 58 26.82 -14.16 3.26
C GLU A 58 27.44 -13.04 4.09
N LEU A 59 28.09 -13.39 5.20
CA LEU A 59 28.77 -12.44 6.07
C LEU A 59 29.98 -11.78 5.38
N GLU A 60 30.70 -12.52 4.55
CA GLU A 60 31.84 -11.98 3.78
C GLU A 60 31.38 -11.05 2.66
N GLN A 61 30.22 -11.31 2.06
CA GLN A 61 29.62 -10.46 1.03
C GLN A 61 28.89 -9.23 1.61
N ALA A 62 28.74 -9.15 2.93
CA ALA A 62 28.01 -8.08 3.57
C ALA A 62 28.74 -6.74 3.44
N VAL A 63 28.15 -5.82 2.67
CA VAL A 63 28.63 -4.44 2.51
C VAL A 63 27.58 -3.46 3.05
N GLN A 64 28.04 -2.35 3.64
CA GLN A 64 27.14 -1.29 4.07
C GLN A 64 26.45 -0.65 2.86
N LYS A 65 25.11 -0.71 2.85
CA LYS A 65 24.33 0.03 1.86
C LYS A 65 24.35 1.53 2.19
N VAL A 66 24.90 2.33 1.29
CA VAL A 66 24.84 3.80 1.36
C VAL A 66 23.54 4.29 0.69
N GLY A 67 22.80 5.17 1.36
CA GLY A 67 21.54 5.72 0.86
C GLY A 67 20.27 5.04 1.42
N PRO A 68 19.09 5.36 0.86
CA PRO A 68 17.82 4.92 1.42
C PRO A 68 17.63 3.39 1.32
N ILE A 69 17.19 2.79 2.42
CA ILE A 69 16.85 1.37 2.50
C ILE A 69 15.47 1.17 1.85
N MET A 70 15.43 0.36 0.77
CA MET A 70 14.23 0.07 -0.03
C MET A 70 13.36 1.32 -0.30
N PRO A 71 13.75 2.17 -1.28
CA PRO A 71 12.96 3.33 -1.63
C PRO A 71 11.55 2.92 -2.05
N VAL A 72 10.56 3.73 -1.70
CA VAL A 72 9.17 3.50 -2.08
C VAL A 72 9.06 3.72 -3.60
N PRO A 73 8.45 2.80 -4.36
CA PRO A 73 8.29 3.00 -5.80
C PRO A 73 7.40 4.22 -6.09
N SER A 74 7.56 4.79 -7.27
CA SER A 74 6.65 5.83 -7.77
C SER A 74 5.22 5.29 -7.73
N PRO A 75 4.25 6.05 -7.19
CA PRO A 75 2.86 5.60 -7.10
C PRO A 75 2.19 5.48 -8.47
N PHE A 76 2.71 6.19 -9.48
CA PHE A 76 2.13 6.20 -10.82
C PHE A 76 2.98 5.37 -11.79
N PRO A 77 2.42 4.31 -12.38
CA PRO A 77 3.00 3.68 -13.56
C PRO A 77 2.86 4.63 -14.76
N LYS A 78 3.82 4.60 -15.68
CA LYS A 78 3.71 5.34 -16.94
C LYS A 78 2.78 4.57 -17.86
N GLU A 79 1.61 5.13 -18.12
CA GLU A 79 0.66 4.58 -19.10
C GLU A 79 1.15 4.88 -20.52
N LYS A 80 0.90 3.93 -21.44
CA LYS A 80 1.20 4.10 -22.87
C LYS A 80 0.05 4.82 -23.54
N ALA A 81 0.34 5.61 -24.58
CA ALA A 81 -0.70 6.20 -25.41
C ALA A 81 -1.55 5.09 -26.04
N MET A 82 -2.88 5.24 -25.96
CA MET A 82 -3.87 4.33 -26.52
C MET A 82 -4.71 5.09 -27.56
N VAL A 83 -5.27 4.34 -28.52
CA VAL A 83 -6.24 4.89 -29.47
C VAL A 83 -7.52 5.22 -28.71
N ILE A 84 -8.08 6.40 -28.93
CA ILE A 84 -9.32 6.84 -28.29
C ILE A 84 -10.47 6.00 -28.86
N THR A 85 -11.24 5.35 -27.98
CA THR A 85 -12.45 4.61 -28.38
C THR A 85 -13.62 5.55 -28.65
N GLU A 86 -14.60 5.12 -29.45
CA GLU A 86 -15.81 5.90 -29.75
C GLU A 86 -16.57 6.28 -28.47
N GLU A 87 -16.68 5.35 -27.50
CA GLU A 87 -17.30 5.60 -26.19
C GLU A 87 -16.63 6.75 -25.42
N MET A 88 -15.30 6.88 -25.50
CA MET A 88 -14.55 7.97 -24.85
C MET A 88 -14.79 9.32 -25.52
N GLN A 89 -15.13 9.35 -26.82
CA GLN A 89 -15.44 10.59 -27.53
C GLN A 89 -16.87 11.06 -27.27
N GLU A 90 -17.81 10.11 -27.17
CA GLU A 90 -19.21 10.39 -26.88
C GLU A 90 -19.43 10.85 -25.44
N GLU A 91 -18.56 10.43 -24.51
CA GLU A 91 -18.69 10.79 -23.10
C GLU A 91 -18.40 12.28 -22.82
N SER A 92 -19.44 13.02 -22.46
CA SER A 92 -19.29 14.40 -21.98
C SER A 92 -18.81 14.44 -20.52
N ALA A 93 -17.49 14.49 -20.33
CA ALA A 93 -16.87 14.57 -19.00
C ALA A 93 -17.40 15.75 -18.14
N PHE A 94 -17.62 16.91 -18.76
CA PHE A 94 -18.16 18.09 -18.08
C PHE A 94 -19.56 17.85 -17.53
N HIS A 95 -20.44 17.26 -18.33
CA HIS A 95 -21.80 16.95 -17.90
C HIS A 95 -21.80 15.92 -16.78
N LYS A 96 -21.03 14.82 -16.92
CA LYS A 96 -20.91 13.76 -15.91
C LYS A 96 -20.45 14.28 -14.55
N ILE A 97 -19.43 15.13 -14.52
CA ILE A 97 -18.93 15.74 -13.28
C ILE A 97 -20.02 16.61 -12.62
N ARG A 98 -20.77 17.39 -13.40
CA ARG A 98 -21.86 18.23 -12.86
C ARG A 98 -23.01 17.40 -12.32
N MET A 99 -23.39 16.32 -13.01
CA MET A 99 -24.41 15.39 -12.54
C MET A 99 -23.99 14.73 -11.23
N ALA A 100 -22.76 14.19 -11.13
CA ALA A 100 -22.26 13.59 -9.89
C ALA A 100 -22.26 14.57 -8.71
N ARG A 101 -21.91 15.84 -8.93
CA ARG A 101 -22.01 16.89 -7.91
C ARG A 101 -23.45 17.17 -7.50
N ALA A 102 -24.36 17.26 -8.46
CA ALA A 102 -25.79 17.46 -8.18
C ALA A 102 -26.40 16.29 -7.42
N ASP A 103 -26.03 15.06 -7.77
CA ASP A 103 -26.48 13.84 -7.11
C ASP A 103 -26.00 13.78 -5.66
N TYR A 104 -24.70 14.07 -5.41
CA TYR A 104 -24.17 14.15 -4.05
C TYR A 104 -24.90 15.22 -3.22
N ARG A 105 -25.11 16.42 -3.78
CA ARG A 105 -25.79 17.53 -3.10
C ARG A 105 -27.26 17.22 -2.79
N LEU A 106 -27.97 16.57 -3.72
CA LEU A 106 -29.41 16.31 -3.60
C LEU A 106 -29.74 14.95 -2.99
N PHE A 107 -28.74 14.13 -2.65
CA PHE A 107 -28.92 12.78 -2.11
C PHE A 107 -29.91 12.74 -0.94
N GLY A 108 -29.71 13.58 0.07
CA GLY A 108 -30.56 13.60 1.27
C GLY A 108 -32.00 14.02 0.98
N VAL A 109 -32.22 15.03 0.13
CA VAL A 109 -33.57 15.48 -0.24
C VAL A 109 -34.29 14.42 -1.04
N ARG A 110 -33.59 13.78 -2.00
CA ARG A 110 -34.16 12.70 -2.82
C ARG A 110 -34.47 11.47 -1.98
N GLN A 111 -33.62 11.10 -1.03
CA GLN A 111 -33.87 10.00 -0.10
C GLN A 111 -35.09 10.29 0.78
N ARG A 112 -35.18 11.48 1.37
CA ARG A 112 -36.34 11.90 2.18
C ARG A 112 -37.64 11.83 1.37
N ASN A 113 -37.65 12.39 0.17
CA ASN A 113 -38.84 12.40 -0.68
C ASN A 113 -39.23 10.98 -1.12
N ARG A 114 -38.25 10.09 -1.35
CA ARG A 114 -38.50 8.67 -1.66
C ARG A 114 -39.18 7.95 -0.49
N LEU A 115 -38.64 8.11 0.73
CA LEU A 115 -39.22 7.52 1.94
C LEU A 115 -40.63 8.07 2.24
N MET A 116 -40.86 9.37 2.05
CA MET A 116 -42.19 9.96 2.22
C MET A 116 -43.21 9.43 1.21
N LYS A 117 -42.78 9.12 -0.01
CA LYS A 117 -43.64 8.52 -1.03
C LYS A 117 -43.98 7.07 -0.66
N GLU A 118 -42.98 6.28 -0.30
CA GLU A 118 -43.15 4.87 0.13
C GLU A 118 -44.01 4.72 1.38
N ALA A 119 -44.03 5.72 2.28
CA ALA A 119 -44.88 5.71 3.47
C ALA A 119 -46.33 6.15 3.20
N LYS A 120 -46.61 6.69 2.01
CA LYS A 120 -47.94 7.17 1.60
C LYS A 120 -48.70 6.14 0.77
N ASP A 121 -47.97 5.26 0.10
CA ASP A 121 -48.47 4.05 -0.55
C ASP A 121 -48.64 2.92 0.49
#